data_AF-A0A1S8WZE2-F1
#
_entry.id   AF-A0A1S8WZE2-F1
#
_cell.length_a   1.000
_cell.length_b   1.000
_cell.length_c   1.000
_cell.angle_alpha   90.00
_cell.angle_beta   90.00
_cell.angle_gamma   90.00
#
_symmetry.space_group_name_H-M   'P 1'
#
loop_
_entity.id
_entity.type
_entity.pdbx_description
1 polymer ?
#
loop_
_entity_poly.entity_id
_entity_poly.type
_entity_poly.pdbx_seq_one_letter_code
_entity_poly.pdbx_strand_id
1 'polypeptide(L)'
;MGTKRLTVSDYQYLIDRGWRRSGTYCYKPMNKVTCCPCYTIRCDAAKFRPSRSHKRLLKAVALFLTTGVMPKLFGRSGNQWRAESLSEVPNHTNPATLGARGDIPNTEYAGSQEADSWTSATSARFDCSQTTSPEVDTFSTFVVPAGDVQDTSKRSSTVPKLTKAHTRRWNARLARMKARALNENRPFELLLKEYEERRRRRLAKNAPKELEYFLAQEPNKGQGKHHIEIRLVRSSPSSNEFNSTLDTSYQLYKKYQVTVHGDKPDECTMGCFTRFLVKSPLVSDDAGDSPNTSSVPSMGSYHQQYWLDGVRLIAVGVIDILPRCLSSVYLYYDPDYSFLHLGTYSALRELGFVRDLIRTHGLTSVTPHPLYVHFDSYYMGYYIRSCPKMSYKAQFHPSYLACPETYIWVPVKSCLQRLDSAPGGKYARFSDESATDVHAISEPLDPVDLDRKIVCRISSNDRRRRRERLPPEPEDDKRFGVPVTLDFLRRHITPEGLQIFREWAKLLGRRALDGNFQIKFKPFQVVKNGPTIF
;
A
#
# COMPACT_ATOMS: atom_id res chain seq x y z
N MET A 1 -10.18 16.26 -0.92
CA MET A 1 -11.29 16.30 0.07
C MET A 1 -10.73 16.61 1.45
N GLY A 2 -11.19 17.66 2.13
CA GLY A 2 -10.87 17.85 3.55
C GLY A 2 -11.84 17.06 4.42
N THR A 3 -11.35 16.11 5.21
CA THR A 3 -12.17 15.21 6.04
C THR A 3 -11.83 15.43 7.52
N LYS A 4 -12.83 15.72 8.36
CA LYS A 4 -12.61 15.91 9.81
C LYS A 4 -12.64 14.59 10.61
N ARG A 5 -13.37 13.60 10.10
CA ARG A 5 -13.54 12.28 10.70
C ARG A 5 -13.80 11.27 9.59
N LEU A 6 -13.09 10.16 9.61
CA LEU A 6 -13.18 9.06 8.65
C LEU A 6 -12.92 7.77 9.42
N THR A 7 -13.82 6.80 9.33
CA THR A 7 -13.61 5.52 10.00
C THR A 7 -12.42 4.79 9.34
N VAL A 8 -11.71 3.96 10.09
CA VAL A 8 -10.58 3.18 9.54
C VAL A 8 -11.07 2.21 8.46
N SER A 9 -12.29 1.69 8.59
CA SER A 9 -12.94 0.88 7.55
C SER A 9 -13.25 1.66 6.27
N ASP A 10 -13.75 2.89 6.38
CA ASP A 10 -13.99 3.73 5.20
C ASP A 10 -12.68 4.11 4.52
N TYR A 11 -11.63 4.42 5.29
CA TYR A 11 -10.32 4.71 4.70
C TYR A 11 -9.68 3.48 4.06
N GLN A 12 -9.86 2.28 4.62
CA GLN A 12 -9.46 1.03 3.99
C GLN A 12 -10.11 0.87 2.61
N TYR A 13 -11.40 1.16 2.50
CA TYR A 13 -12.08 1.13 1.21
C TYR A 13 -11.49 2.14 0.21
N LEU A 14 -11.18 3.35 0.68
CA LEU A 14 -10.56 4.39 -0.16
C LEU A 14 -9.17 4.00 -0.66
N ILE A 15 -8.29 3.50 0.23
CA ILE A 15 -6.91 3.20 -0.12
C ILE A 15 -6.81 2.06 -1.14
N ASP A 16 -7.71 1.08 -1.05
CA ASP A 16 -7.87 -0.02 -2.01
C ASP A 16 -8.25 0.48 -3.40
N ARG A 17 -8.93 1.63 -3.49
CA ARG A 17 -9.36 2.28 -4.73
C ARG A 17 -8.42 3.40 -5.20
N GLY A 18 -7.20 3.44 -4.65
CA GLY A 18 -6.15 4.36 -5.09
C GLY A 18 -6.16 5.75 -4.46
N TRP A 19 -7.04 6.01 -3.49
CA TRP A 19 -7.00 7.23 -2.71
C TRP A 19 -5.88 7.19 -1.67
N ARG A 20 -5.38 8.36 -1.28
CA ARG A 20 -4.42 8.55 -0.18
C ARG A 20 -4.84 9.75 0.65
N ARG A 21 -4.19 9.91 1.80
CA ARG A 21 -4.34 11.10 2.63
C ARG A 21 -3.01 11.76 2.94
N SER A 22 -3.06 13.07 3.12
CA SER A 22 -2.02 13.89 3.75
C SER A 22 -2.70 14.72 4.82
N GLY A 23 -2.39 14.44 6.08
CA GLY A 23 -3.15 15.00 7.17
C GLY A 23 -4.62 14.57 7.14
N THR A 24 -5.49 15.58 7.23
CA THR A 24 -6.95 15.49 7.05
C THR A 24 -7.41 15.58 5.59
N TYR A 25 -6.50 15.67 4.62
CA TYR A 25 -6.85 15.80 3.20
C TYR A 25 -6.74 14.46 2.47
N CYS A 26 -7.84 13.96 1.89
CA CYS A 26 -7.85 12.77 1.02
C CYS A 26 -7.82 13.17 -0.46
N TYR A 27 -7.07 12.44 -1.28
CA TYR A 27 -6.88 12.71 -2.70
C TYR A 27 -6.67 11.44 -3.51
N LYS A 28 -6.88 11.53 -4.83
CA LYS A 28 -6.62 10.46 -5.79
C LYS A 28 -6.04 11.06 -7.08
N PRO A 29 -4.83 10.66 -7.50
CA PRO A 29 -4.24 11.10 -8.76
C PRO A 29 -5.05 10.67 -9.97
N MET A 30 -5.14 11.55 -10.97
CA MET A 30 -5.72 11.22 -12.28
C MET A 30 -4.64 10.63 -13.18
N ASN A 31 -4.47 9.30 -13.11
CA ASN A 31 -3.38 8.58 -13.79
C ASN A 31 -3.37 8.73 -15.32
N LYS A 32 -4.51 9.05 -15.95
CA LYS A 32 -4.60 9.30 -17.40
C LYS A 32 -4.04 10.65 -17.83
N VAL A 33 -3.94 11.62 -16.91
CA VAL A 33 -3.59 13.01 -17.22
C VAL A 33 -2.22 13.39 -16.65
N THR A 34 -1.84 12.81 -15.50
CA THR A 34 -0.52 13.08 -14.89
C THR A 34 0.63 12.57 -15.77
N CYS A 35 1.74 13.31 -15.78
CA CYS A 35 2.97 12.90 -16.46
C CYS A 35 3.62 11.66 -15.82
N CYS A 36 3.37 11.42 -14.53
CA CYS A 36 3.95 10.32 -13.75
C CYS A 36 2.84 9.56 -13.04
N PRO A 37 2.26 8.51 -13.65
CA PRO A 37 1.15 7.78 -13.04
C PRO A 37 1.52 7.10 -11.73
N CYS A 38 0.62 7.27 -10.75
CA CYS A 38 0.75 6.80 -9.38
C CYS A 38 -0.10 5.53 -9.20
N TYR A 39 0.55 4.38 -9.22
CA TYR A 39 -0.11 3.09 -9.02
C TYR A 39 -0.06 2.69 -7.55
N THR A 40 -1.18 2.32 -6.96
CA THR A 40 -1.17 1.76 -5.60
C THR A 40 -0.41 0.45 -5.59
N ILE A 41 0.54 0.32 -4.66
CA ILE A 41 1.32 -0.90 -4.47
C ILE A 41 1.13 -1.46 -3.06
N ARG A 42 0.96 -2.78 -2.98
CA ARG A 42 0.99 -3.53 -1.71
C ARG A 42 1.91 -4.74 -1.81
N CYS A 43 2.44 -5.15 -0.67
CA CYS A 43 3.18 -6.40 -0.49
C CYS A 43 2.36 -7.35 0.39
N ASP A 44 2.27 -8.63 -0.02
CA ASP A 44 1.74 -9.69 0.85
C ASP A 44 2.83 -10.01 1.89
N ALA A 45 2.59 -9.57 3.12
CA ALA A 45 3.58 -9.62 4.18
C ALA A 45 3.83 -11.07 4.64
N ALA A 46 2.78 -11.88 4.71
CA ALA A 46 2.88 -13.28 5.13
C ALA A 46 3.76 -14.10 4.16
N LYS A 47 3.69 -13.82 2.86
CA LYS A 47 4.50 -14.50 1.84
C LYS A 47 5.81 -13.79 1.49
N PHE A 48 6.08 -12.63 2.08
CA PHE A 48 7.27 -11.84 1.76
C PHE A 48 8.56 -12.64 1.98
N ARG A 49 9.48 -12.54 1.01
CA ARG A 49 10.82 -13.14 1.12
C ARG A 49 11.91 -12.09 0.88
N PRO A 50 12.85 -11.89 1.83
CA PRO A 50 13.94 -10.95 1.63
C PRO A 50 14.81 -11.33 0.42
N SER A 51 14.99 -10.39 -0.50
CA SER A 51 15.86 -10.50 -1.65
C SER A 51 17.34 -10.47 -1.24
N ARG A 52 18.26 -10.68 -2.18
CA ARG A 52 19.70 -10.55 -1.91
C ARG A 52 20.07 -9.12 -1.47
N SER A 53 19.44 -8.08 -2.02
CA SER A 53 19.68 -6.69 -1.63
C SER A 53 19.14 -6.42 -0.22
N HIS A 54 17.93 -6.87 0.10
CA HIS A 54 17.36 -6.75 1.46
C HIS A 54 18.25 -7.42 2.51
N LYS A 55 18.73 -8.65 2.24
CA LYS A 55 19.63 -9.37 3.14
C LYS A 55 20.97 -8.67 3.34
N ARG A 56 21.53 -8.07 2.28
CA ARG A 56 22.77 -7.29 2.38
C ARG A 56 22.58 -6.05 3.23
N LEU A 57 21.46 -5.34 3.04
CA LEU A 57 21.12 -4.16 3.83
C LEU A 57 20.98 -4.51 5.32
N LEU A 58 20.16 -5.52 5.67
CA LEU A 58 19.95 -5.91 7.07
C LEU A 58 21.25 -6.32 7.77
N LYS A 59 22.12 -7.07 7.09
CA LYS A 59 23.45 -7.42 7.63
C LYS A 59 24.36 -6.21 7.83
N ALA A 60 24.28 -5.23 6.94
CA ALA A 60 25.06 -4.02 7.05
C ALA A 60 24.57 -3.12 8.20
N VAL A 61 23.24 -2.99 8.39
CA VAL A 61 22.67 -2.33 9.56
C VAL A 61 23.12 -3.06 10.83
N ALA A 62 22.98 -4.39 10.91
CA ALA A 62 23.45 -5.17 12.06
C ALA A 62 24.95 -4.96 12.33
N LEU A 63 25.80 -4.96 11.30
CA LEU A 63 27.24 -4.69 11.44
C LEU A 63 27.51 -3.30 12.03
N PHE A 64 26.81 -2.27 11.53
CA PHE A 64 26.91 -0.91 12.07
C PHE A 64 26.51 -0.88 13.54
N LEU A 65 25.41 -1.54 13.91
CA LEU A 65 24.96 -1.57 15.30
C LEU A 65 25.95 -2.33 16.20
N THR A 66 26.50 -3.45 15.75
CA THR A 66 27.46 -4.21 16.55
C THR A 66 28.79 -3.49 16.72
N THR A 67 29.33 -2.90 15.64
CA THR A 67 30.73 -2.43 15.60
C THR A 67 30.90 -0.91 15.52
N GLY A 68 29.84 -0.17 15.19
CA GLY A 68 29.86 1.25 14.83
C GLY A 68 30.57 1.56 13.50
N VAL A 69 31.01 0.54 12.77
CA VAL A 69 31.66 0.73 11.47
C VAL A 69 30.59 1.03 10.42
N MET A 70 30.73 2.17 9.75
CA MET A 70 29.87 2.53 8.63
C MET A 70 30.05 1.53 7.48
N PRO A 71 28.98 0.81 7.08
CA PRO A 71 29.08 -0.17 6.02
C PRO A 71 29.43 0.50 4.70
N LYS A 72 30.44 -0.02 4.00
CA LYS A 72 30.68 0.28 2.58
C LYS A 72 29.65 -0.48 1.73
N LEU A 73 28.38 -0.12 1.87
CA LEU A 73 27.28 -0.67 1.09
C LEU A 73 27.35 -0.12 -0.34
N PHE A 74 27.21 -1.03 -1.32
CA PHE A 74 27.12 -0.76 -2.76
C PHE A 74 28.35 -0.02 -3.36
N GLY A 75 29.27 -0.78 -3.94
CA GLY A 75 30.50 -0.23 -4.54
C GLY A 75 30.25 0.68 -5.74
N ARG A 76 31.12 1.70 -5.84
CA ARG A 76 31.35 2.71 -6.91
C ARG A 76 30.47 3.98 -6.87
N SER A 77 31.20 5.09 -6.73
CA SER A 77 30.82 6.51 -6.78
C SER A 77 29.82 6.99 -5.73
N GLY A 78 30.33 7.65 -4.70
CA GLY A 78 29.57 8.50 -3.78
C GLY A 78 28.83 9.67 -4.46
N ASN A 79 28.96 9.82 -5.78
CA ASN A 79 28.25 10.82 -6.59
C ASN A 79 27.16 10.21 -7.50
N GLN A 80 27.12 8.90 -7.73
CA GLN A 80 26.14 8.32 -8.66
C GLN A 80 24.76 8.14 -8.01
N TRP A 81 24.68 7.82 -6.72
CA TRP A 81 23.41 7.83 -5.97
C TRP A 81 23.05 9.20 -5.38
N ARG A 82 24.03 10.08 -5.16
CA ARG A 82 23.77 11.49 -4.83
C ARG A 82 23.09 12.20 -6.00
N ALA A 83 23.41 11.83 -7.24
CA ALA A 83 22.77 12.36 -8.45
C ALA A 83 21.50 11.59 -8.87
N GLU A 84 21.44 10.26 -8.83
CA GLU A 84 20.23 9.53 -9.29
C GLU A 84 19.09 9.47 -8.25
N SER A 85 19.37 9.79 -6.98
CA SER A 85 18.33 10.00 -5.95
C SER A 85 17.95 11.47 -5.77
N LEU A 86 18.67 12.43 -6.37
CA LEU A 86 18.40 13.87 -6.19
C LEU A 86 18.40 14.68 -7.49
N SER A 87 18.46 14.05 -8.67
CA SER A 87 18.24 14.74 -9.93
C SER A 87 16.76 15.13 -10.05
N GLU A 88 16.53 16.42 -9.89
CA GLU A 88 15.39 17.25 -10.28
C GLU A 88 14.22 16.50 -10.93
N VAL A 89 13.35 15.95 -10.09
CA VAL A 89 11.91 15.96 -10.39
C VAL A 89 11.26 16.57 -9.17
N PRO A 90 10.71 17.79 -9.27
CA PRO A 90 9.97 18.37 -8.16
C PRO A 90 8.87 17.37 -7.79
N ASN A 91 8.76 17.08 -6.50
CA ASN A 91 7.73 16.19 -6.01
C ASN A 91 6.39 16.95 -6.04
N HIS A 92 5.83 17.17 -7.23
CA HIS A 92 4.52 17.83 -7.44
C HIS A 92 3.35 17.04 -6.81
N THR A 93 3.63 15.91 -6.16
CA THR A 93 2.65 15.11 -5.44
C THR A 93 2.57 15.43 -3.94
N ASN A 94 3.34 16.40 -3.45
CA ASN A 94 3.11 16.97 -2.13
C ASN A 94 2.12 18.14 -2.26
N PRO A 95 0.84 18.00 -1.86
CA PRO A 95 -0.07 19.16 -1.80
C PRO A 95 0.38 20.22 -0.78
N ALA A 96 1.52 20.03 -0.10
CA ALA A 96 2.17 21.03 0.73
C ALA A 96 2.63 22.28 -0.02
N THR A 97 2.91 22.19 -1.33
CA THR A 97 3.48 23.33 -2.10
C THR A 97 2.44 24.02 -2.99
N LEU A 98 1.29 23.38 -3.25
CA LEU A 98 0.17 24.00 -4.00
C LEU A 98 -0.78 24.70 -3.02
N GLY A 99 -0.30 25.78 -2.43
CA GLY A 99 -1.05 26.56 -1.45
C GLY A 99 -0.56 27.99 -1.32
N ALA A 100 -0.13 28.62 -2.41
CA ALA A 100 0.17 30.05 -2.46
C ALA A 100 0.25 30.55 -3.92
N ARG A 101 -0.79 30.35 -4.72
CA ARG A 101 -1.10 31.16 -5.92
C ARG A 101 -2.50 30.77 -6.39
N GLY A 102 -3.42 31.72 -6.29
CA GLY A 102 -4.62 31.69 -7.10
C GLY A 102 -4.25 31.77 -8.59
N ASP A 103 -5.26 31.58 -9.43
CA ASP A 103 -5.27 31.75 -10.88
C ASP A 103 -5.16 30.44 -11.67
N ILE A 104 -6.34 29.95 -12.06
CA ILE A 104 -6.55 28.98 -13.13
C ILE A 104 -6.82 29.80 -14.40
N PRO A 105 -5.98 29.75 -15.45
CA PRO A 105 -6.41 30.19 -16.76
C PRO A 105 -7.14 29.04 -17.45
N ASN A 106 -8.43 29.24 -17.70
CA ASN A 106 -9.19 28.55 -18.75
C ASN A 106 -8.51 28.82 -20.09
N THR A 107 -8.44 27.82 -20.97
CA THR A 107 -8.40 28.10 -22.41
C THR A 107 -9.10 27.00 -23.18
N GLU A 108 -9.92 27.45 -24.11
CA GLU A 108 -10.98 26.74 -24.83
C GLU A 108 -10.47 25.86 -25.98
N TYR A 109 -11.16 24.74 -26.13
CA TYR A 109 -11.70 24.12 -27.35
C TYR A 109 -11.25 24.57 -28.77
N ALA A 110 -10.79 23.59 -29.57
CA ALA A 110 -11.15 23.31 -30.97
C ALA A 110 -10.46 21.97 -31.34
N GLY A 111 -11.05 20.91 -31.91
CA GLY A 111 -12.22 20.79 -32.77
C GLY A 111 -11.74 20.33 -34.16
N SER A 112 -11.69 19.03 -34.43
CA SER A 112 -11.84 18.47 -35.79
C SER A 112 -11.95 16.94 -35.78
N GLN A 113 -13.06 16.48 -36.35
CA GLN A 113 -13.40 15.10 -36.70
C GLN A 113 -12.56 14.63 -37.88
N GLU A 114 -12.31 13.33 -37.98
CA GLU A 114 -12.65 12.58 -39.21
C GLU A 114 -12.67 11.07 -38.90
N ALA A 115 -13.69 10.42 -39.45
CA ALA A 115 -13.95 9.00 -39.39
C ALA A 115 -13.28 8.31 -40.56
N ASP A 116 -12.89 7.04 -40.41
CA ASP A 116 -13.10 6.10 -41.51
C ASP A 116 -13.16 4.65 -41.03
N SER A 117 -14.12 3.95 -41.63
CA SER A 117 -14.54 2.59 -41.33
C SER A 117 -13.75 1.57 -42.13
N TRP A 118 -13.38 0.43 -41.54
CA TRP A 118 -13.20 -0.82 -42.28
C TRP A 118 -13.79 -1.99 -41.47
N THR A 119 -14.67 -2.72 -42.14
CA THR A 119 -15.53 -3.81 -41.66
C THR A 119 -14.89 -5.20 -41.80
N SER A 120 -15.20 -6.08 -40.83
CA SER A 120 -15.33 -7.56 -40.90
C SER A 120 -14.05 -8.39 -41.12
N ALA A 121 -13.87 -9.61 -40.58
CA ALA A 121 -14.82 -10.63 -40.12
C ALA A 121 -14.20 -11.67 -39.14
N THR A 122 -15.09 -12.34 -38.40
CA THR A 122 -15.09 -13.77 -37.95
C THR A 122 -13.98 -14.26 -36.99
N SER A 123 -14.28 -14.57 -35.73
CA SER A 123 -15.05 -15.70 -35.17
C SER A 123 -14.15 -16.86 -34.71
N ALA A 124 -14.04 -17.03 -33.39
CA ALA A 124 -14.18 -18.34 -32.74
C ALA A 124 -14.46 -18.13 -31.24
N ARG A 125 -15.71 -18.38 -30.87
CA ARG A 125 -16.22 -18.43 -29.51
C ARG A 125 -15.59 -19.63 -28.78
N PHE A 126 -15.22 -19.47 -27.53
CA PHE A 126 -15.36 -20.54 -26.54
C PHE A 126 -15.90 -19.94 -25.26
N ASP A 127 -17.10 -20.38 -24.94
CA ASP A 127 -17.93 -20.00 -23.81
C ASP A 127 -17.70 -20.97 -22.64
N CYS A 128 -18.30 -20.59 -21.52
CA CYS A 128 -18.74 -21.39 -20.38
C CYS A 128 -17.90 -21.24 -19.09
N SER A 129 -18.40 -20.35 -18.22
CA SER A 129 -19.07 -20.64 -16.93
C SER A 129 -18.54 -21.83 -16.09
N GLN A 130 -18.63 -21.93 -14.77
CA GLN A 130 -19.13 -21.18 -13.61
C GLN A 130 -18.73 -22.07 -12.39
N THR A 131 -18.48 -21.48 -11.20
CA THR A 131 -18.59 -22.13 -9.84
C THR A 131 -17.67 -23.35 -9.55
N THR A 132 -17.17 -23.67 -8.35
CA THR A 132 -17.50 -23.42 -6.94
C THR A 132 -16.28 -23.81 -6.06
N SER A 133 -16.37 -23.44 -4.78
CA SER A 133 -15.48 -23.60 -3.61
C SER A 133 -14.85 -24.99 -3.32
N PRO A 134 -13.91 -25.09 -2.34
CA PRO A 134 -12.95 -26.17 -2.22
C PRO A 134 -13.32 -27.24 -1.18
N GLU A 135 -12.89 -28.48 -1.42
CA GLU A 135 -12.81 -29.52 -0.39
C GLU A 135 -11.36 -29.96 -0.17
N VAL A 136 -11.11 -30.26 1.10
CA VAL A 136 -9.91 -30.78 1.74
C VAL A 136 -9.70 -32.22 1.30
N ASP A 137 -8.49 -32.65 0.91
CA ASP A 137 -7.86 -33.78 1.60
C ASP A 137 -6.40 -34.12 1.24
N THR A 138 -5.71 -34.51 2.31
CA THR A 138 -4.62 -35.48 2.56
C THR A 138 -3.58 -35.92 1.51
N PHE A 139 -2.38 -36.12 2.08
CA PHE A 139 -1.19 -36.77 1.53
C PHE A 139 -1.47 -38.14 0.89
N SER A 140 -0.95 -38.37 -0.31
CA SER A 140 -0.77 -39.72 -0.86
C SER A 140 0.61 -39.91 -1.49
N THR A 141 1.29 -40.94 -1.01
CA THR A 141 2.60 -41.45 -1.42
C THR A 141 2.43 -42.17 -2.77
N PHE A 142 3.06 -41.68 -3.85
CA PHE A 142 2.98 -42.34 -5.16
C PHE A 142 4.27 -43.07 -5.51
N VAL A 143 4.19 -44.40 -5.49
CA VAL A 143 5.12 -45.33 -6.15
C VAL A 143 4.57 -45.58 -7.56
N VAL A 144 5.39 -45.44 -8.60
CA VAL A 144 5.01 -45.77 -9.99
C VAL A 144 5.64 -47.12 -10.37
N PRO A 145 4.86 -48.13 -10.80
CA PRO A 145 5.38 -49.25 -11.56
C PRO A 145 5.43 -48.90 -13.06
N ALA A 146 6.43 -49.44 -13.75
CA ALA A 146 6.64 -49.26 -15.18
C ALA A 146 5.59 -50.03 -16.02
N GLY A 147 5.11 -49.41 -17.08
CA GLY A 147 4.28 -50.03 -18.10
C GLY A 147 3.95 -49.02 -19.21
N ASP A 148 4.40 -49.31 -20.43
CA ASP A 148 4.16 -48.52 -21.63
C ASP A 148 2.68 -48.53 -22.03
N VAL A 149 2.06 -47.36 -22.12
CA VAL A 149 0.89 -47.11 -22.98
C VAL A 149 1.00 -45.70 -23.55
N GLN A 150 1.00 -45.60 -24.87
CA GLN A 150 0.93 -44.34 -25.61
C GLN A 150 -0.48 -43.76 -25.47
N ASP A 151 -0.60 -42.54 -24.95
CA ASP A 151 -1.83 -41.76 -25.11
C ASP A 151 -1.54 -40.25 -25.25
N THR A 152 -2.15 -39.69 -26.27
CA THR A 152 -2.03 -38.32 -26.76
C THR A 152 -3.03 -37.42 -26.04
N SER A 153 -2.61 -36.73 -24.97
CA SER A 153 -3.32 -35.52 -24.53
C SER A 153 -2.41 -34.52 -23.81
N LYS A 154 -2.29 -33.32 -24.37
CA LYS A 154 -1.56 -32.19 -23.76
C LYS A 154 -2.45 -31.56 -22.68
N ARG A 155 -2.33 -32.01 -21.42
CA ARG A 155 -2.80 -31.26 -20.24
C ARG A 155 -1.62 -30.58 -19.54
N SER A 156 -1.69 -29.26 -19.44
CA SER A 156 -0.72 -28.39 -18.77
C SER A 156 -0.82 -28.57 -17.25
N SER A 157 0.01 -29.42 -16.67
CA SER A 157 0.23 -29.44 -15.22
C SER A 157 1.30 -28.42 -14.84
N THR A 158 0.94 -27.50 -13.94
CA THR A 158 1.78 -26.48 -13.30
C THR A 158 2.75 -27.07 -12.28
N VAL A 159 3.36 -28.22 -12.60
CA VAL A 159 4.49 -28.78 -11.86
C VAL A 159 5.78 -28.40 -12.62
N PRO A 160 6.80 -27.81 -11.98
CA PRO A 160 8.05 -27.49 -12.66
C PRO A 160 8.64 -28.77 -13.27
N LYS A 161 8.62 -28.89 -14.60
CA LYS A 161 9.21 -30.06 -15.29
C LYS A 161 10.69 -30.14 -14.92
N LEU A 162 11.07 -31.23 -14.26
CA LEU A 162 12.46 -31.56 -13.96
C LEU A 162 13.27 -31.52 -15.26
N THR A 163 14.36 -30.74 -15.29
CA THR A 163 15.20 -30.65 -16.48
C THR A 163 15.77 -32.04 -16.83
N LYS A 164 15.98 -32.33 -18.13
CA LYS A 164 16.59 -33.60 -18.59
C LYS A 164 17.92 -33.91 -17.86
N ALA A 165 18.65 -32.88 -17.43
CA ALA A 165 19.89 -33.02 -16.65
C ALA A 165 19.65 -33.40 -15.17
N HIS A 166 18.54 -32.97 -14.57
CA HIS A 166 18.18 -33.37 -13.21
C HIS A 166 17.71 -34.83 -13.18
N THR A 167 16.87 -35.24 -14.13
CA THR A 167 16.42 -36.65 -14.28
C THR A 167 17.60 -37.59 -14.49
N ARG A 168 18.54 -37.25 -15.39
CA ARG A 168 19.76 -38.05 -15.59
C ARG A 168 20.60 -38.18 -14.31
N ARG A 169 20.79 -37.09 -13.57
CA ARG A 169 21.51 -37.10 -12.29
C ARG A 169 20.81 -37.94 -11.22
N TRP A 170 19.48 -37.94 -11.21
CA TRP A 170 18.69 -38.77 -10.30
C TRP A 170 18.78 -40.25 -10.64
N ASN A 171 18.61 -40.62 -11.92
CA ASN A 171 18.72 -42.01 -12.39
C ASN A 171 20.12 -42.58 -12.14
N ALA A 172 21.18 -41.81 -12.43
CA ALA A 172 22.54 -42.22 -12.12
C ALA A 172 22.78 -42.42 -10.61
N ARG A 173 22.12 -41.62 -9.76
CA ARG A 173 22.18 -41.81 -8.31
C ARG A 173 21.41 -43.05 -7.85
N LEU A 174 20.23 -43.30 -8.40
CA LEU A 174 19.47 -44.53 -8.14
C LEU A 174 20.29 -45.77 -8.53
N ALA A 175 20.91 -45.77 -9.71
CA ALA A 175 21.79 -46.86 -10.16
C ALA A 175 22.94 -47.12 -9.18
N ARG A 176 23.63 -46.07 -8.72
CA ARG A 176 24.68 -46.20 -7.69
C ARG A 176 24.16 -46.75 -6.36
N MET A 177 22.97 -46.33 -5.94
CA MET A 177 22.37 -46.83 -4.69
C MET A 177 21.96 -48.31 -4.83
N LYS A 178 21.44 -48.74 -5.98
CA LYS A 178 21.15 -50.17 -6.26
C LYS A 178 22.42 -51.02 -6.27
N ALA A 179 23.49 -50.57 -6.94
CA ALA A 179 24.78 -51.26 -6.92
C ALA A 179 25.37 -51.35 -5.50
N ARG A 180 25.25 -50.27 -4.72
CA ARG A 180 25.67 -50.25 -3.30
C ARG A 180 24.83 -51.19 -2.43
N ALA A 181 23.52 -51.27 -2.66
CA ALA A 181 22.61 -52.19 -1.97
C ALA A 181 23.07 -53.64 -2.15
N LEU A 182 23.41 -54.01 -3.40
CA LEU A 182 23.93 -55.33 -3.74
C LEU A 182 25.30 -55.60 -3.07
N ASN A 183 26.24 -54.66 -3.16
CA ASN A 183 27.59 -54.82 -2.61
C ASN A 183 27.61 -54.88 -1.07
N GLU A 184 26.75 -54.11 -0.39
CA GLU A 184 26.67 -54.08 1.08
C GLU A 184 25.71 -55.14 1.64
N ASN A 185 25.04 -55.92 0.78
CA ASN A 185 23.96 -56.85 1.14
C ASN A 185 22.86 -56.20 2.01
N ARG A 186 22.47 -54.98 1.66
CA ARG A 186 21.44 -54.17 2.37
C ARG A 186 20.24 -53.92 1.46
N PRO A 187 18.99 -53.88 1.98
CA PRO A 187 17.83 -53.51 1.18
C PRO A 187 17.97 -52.13 0.54
N PHE A 188 17.63 -52.02 -0.75
CA PHE A 188 17.71 -50.76 -1.50
C PHE A 188 16.80 -49.68 -0.89
N GLU A 189 15.62 -50.07 -0.43
CA GLU A 189 14.61 -49.22 0.21
C GLU A 189 15.18 -48.51 1.44
N LEU A 190 16.03 -49.20 2.21
CA LEU A 190 16.67 -48.65 3.40
C LEU A 190 17.70 -47.56 3.01
N LEU A 191 18.54 -47.81 2.00
CA LEU A 191 19.46 -46.81 1.47
C LEU A 191 18.75 -45.59 0.86
N LEU A 192 17.59 -45.80 0.24
CA LEU A 192 16.74 -44.73 -0.29
C LEU A 192 16.18 -43.86 0.85
N LYS A 193 15.66 -44.48 1.92
CA LYS A 193 15.16 -43.77 3.11
C LYS A 193 16.26 -42.95 3.80
N GLU A 194 17.45 -43.51 3.99
CA GLU A 194 18.61 -42.78 4.51
C GLU A 194 19.00 -41.59 3.61
N TYR A 195 18.93 -41.77 2.29
CA TYR A 195 19.17 -40.68 1.34
C TYR A 195 18.10 -39.58 1.47
N GLU A 196 16.83 -39.95 1.57
CA GLU A 196 15.72 -39.01 1.73
C GLU A 196 15.83 -38.22 3.02
N GLU A 197 16.18 -38.87 4.13
CA GLU A 197 16.45 -38.21 5.42
C GLU A 197 17.65 -37.25 5.32
N ARG A 198 18.77 -37.68 4.74
CA ARG A 198 19.93 -36.80 4.50
C ARG A 198 19.55 -35.62 3.60
N ARG A 199 18.77 -35.86 2.54
CA ARG A 199 18.27 -34.81 1.65
C ARG A 199 17.36 -33.85 2.41
N ARG A 200 16.46 -34.35 3.25
CA ARG A 200 15.56 -33.56 4.10
C ARG A 200 16.35 -32.68 5.07
N ARG A 201 17.32 -33.24 5.79
CA ARG A 201 18.21 -32.49 6.70
C ARG A 201 19.00 -31.42 5.96
N ARG A 202 19.56 -31.75 4.78
CA ARG A 202 20.29 -30.78 3.95
C ARG A 202 19.38 -29.66 3.43
N LEU A 203 18.16 -29.98 3.00
CA LEU A 203 17.19 -28.98 2.54
C LEU A 203 16.72 -28.10 3.69
N ALA A 204 16.50 -28.66 4.88
CA ALA A 204 16.18 -27.90 6.09
C ALA A 204 17.33 -26.96 6.51
N LYS A 205 18.58 -27.46 6.50
CA LYS A 205 19.77 -26.64 6.77
C LYS A 205 19.95 -25.48 5.79
N ASN A 206 19.59 -25.70 4.53
CA ASN A 206 19.67 -24.70 3.46
C ASN A 206 18.33 -23.99 3.20
N ALA A 207 17.36 -24.11 4.11
CA ALA A 207 16.08 -23.44 3.97
C ALA A 207 16.32 -21.92 3.90
N PRO A 208 15.62 -21.20 3.00
CA PRO A 208 15.72 -19.75 2.94
C PRO A 208 15.38 -19.15 4.30
N LYS A 209 16.29 -18.32 4.83
CA LYS A 209 16.04 -17.61 6.08
C LYS A 209 14.97 -16.54 5.86
N GLU A 210 14.00 -16.51 6.77
CA GLU A 210 12.89 -15.55 6.81
C GLU A 210 13.40 -14.15 7.22
N LEU A 211 12.54 -13.13 7.13
CA LEU A 211 12.88 -11.74 7.49
C LEU A 211 13.31 -11.62 8.96
N GLU A 212 12.58 -12.27 9.86
CA GLU A 212 12.78 -12.20 11.31
C GLU A 212 14.14 -12.72 11.73
N TYR A 213 14.66 -13.73 11.03
CA TYR A 213 16.01 -14.23 11.27
C TYR A 213 17.05 -13.11 11.16
N PHE A 214 16.90 -12.22 10.17
CA PHE A 214 17.84 -11.12 9.94
C PHE A 214 17.62 -9.97 10.92
N LEU A 215 16.35 -9.65 11.23
CA LEU A 215 16.03 -8.62 12.23
C LEU A 215 16.54 -8.99 13.61
N ALA A 216 16.45 -10.28 13.99
CA ALA A 216 16.96 -10.81 15.25
C ALA A 216 18.50 -10.83 15.36
N GLN A 217 19.24 -10.49 14.30
CA GLN A 217 20.71 -10.33 14.38
C GLN A 217 21.13 -8.95 14.86
N GLU A 218 20.20 -7.98 14.94
CA GLU A 218 20.51 -6.67 15.48
C GLU A 218 20.75 -6.77 17.00
N PRO A 219 21.79 -6.12 17.54
CA PRO A 219 22.08 -6.18 18.96
C PRO A 219 21.00 -5.46 19.77
N ASN A 220 20.61 -6.07 20.89
CA ASN A 220 19.80 -5.39 21.90
C ASN A 220 20.65 -4.40 22.70
N LYS A 221 19.99 -3.63 23.58
CA LYS A 221 20.65 -2.73 24.52
C LYS A 221 21.77 -3.45 25.29
N GLY A 222 23.00 -2.94 25.18
CA GLY A 222 24.18 -3.50 25.83
C GLY A 222 24.90 -4.64 25.08
N GLN A 223 24.37 -5.11 23.94
CA GLN A 223 24.97 -6.24 23.17
C GLN A 223 25.85 -5.79 21.99
N GLY A 224 25.82 -4.51 21.63
CA GLY A 224 26.59 -3.93 20.54
C GLY A 224 27.01 -2.51 20.86
N LYS A 225 27.78 -1.89 19.95
CA LYS A 225 28.17 -0.48 20.09
C LYS A 225 26.97 0.47 20.02
N HIS A 226 25.97 0.12 19.23
CA HIS A 226 24.70 0.82 19.13
C HIS A 226 23.52 -0.17 19.13
N HIS A 227 22.32 0.32 19.40
CA HIS A 227 21.06 -0.41 19.18
C HIS A 227 19.98 0.54 18.64
N ILE A 228 18.99 -0.02 17.92
CA ILE A 228 17.82 0.74 17.47
C ILE A 228 16.60 0.28 18.26
N GLU A 229 16.06 1.19 19.06
CA GLU A 229 14.78 1.05 19.72
C GLU A 229 13.66 1.57 18.81
N ILE A 230 12.65 0.74 18.52
CA ILE A 230 11.49 1.17 17.74
C ILE A 230 10.31 1.37 18.68
N ARG A 231 9.74 2.57 18.64
CA ARG A 231 8.55 2.95 19.43
C ARG A 231 7.39 3.22 18.49
N LEU A 232 6.25 2.57 18.74
CA LEU A 232 5.00 2.86 18.05
C LEU A 232 4.21 3.87 18.89
N VAL A 233 4.16 5.14 18.48
CA VAL A 233 3.46 6.19 19.23
C VAL A 233 2.22 6.67 18.49
N ARG A 234 1.08 6.77 19.21
CA ARG A 234 -0.20 7.13 18.59
C ARG A 234 -0.27 8.64 18.36
N SER A 235 -0.47 9.03 17.11
CA SER A 235 -0.53 10.45 16.70
C SER A 235 -1.95 11.02 16.73
N SER A 236 -2.97 10.17 16.56
CA SER A 236 -4.37 10.61 16.53
C SER A 236 -5.31 9.54 17.11
N PRO A 237 -6.02 9.84 18.22
CA PRO A 237 -5.69 10.90 19.18
C PRO A 237 -4.25 10.78 19.69
N SER A 238 -3.63 11.92 19.97
CA SER A 238 -2.24 12.00 20.43
C SER A 238 -2.06 11.34 21.80
N SER A 239 -1.12 10.40 21.91
CA SER A 239 -0.72 9.85 23.21
C SER A 239 0.26 10.78 23.96
N ASN A 240 0.49 10.52 25.24
CA ASN A 240 1.45 11.28 26.05
C ASN A 240 2.87 11.15 25.49
N GLU A 241 3.24 9.95 25.03
CA GLU A 241 4.53 9.66 24.40
C GLU A 241 4.68 10.38 23.06
N PHE A 242 3.60 10.54 22.30
CA PHE A 242 3.62 11.33 21.08
C PHE A 242 3.87 12.82 21.40
N ASN A 243 3.15 13.37 22.39
CA ASN A 243 3.30 14.77 22.77
C ASN A 243 4.71 15.08 23.31
N SER A 244 5.30 14.18 24.09
CA SER A 244 6.66 14.37 24.63
C SER A 244 7.76 14.32 23.56
N THR A 245 7.48 13.71 22.40
CA THR A 245 8.45 13.56 21.30
C THR A 245 8.15 14.45 20.10
N LEU A 246 7.08 15.26 20.15
CA LEU A 246 6.59 16.05 19.03
C LEU A 246 7.62 17.05 18.48
N ASP A 247 8.29 17.79 19.36
CA ASP A 247 9.30 18.79 18.94
C ASP A 247 10.52 18.10 18.33
N THR A 248 11.06 17.06 18.97
CA THR A 248 12.16 16.24 18.44
C THR A 248 11.85 15.70 17.05
N SER A 249 10.63 15.20 16.86
CA SER A 249 10.12 14.69 15.59
C SER A 249 10.02 15.79 14.52
N TYR A 250 9.55 16.98 14.90
CA TYR A 250 9.49 18.15 14.02
C TYR A 250 10.89 18.62 13.58
N GLN A 251 11.86 18.71 14.50
CA GLN A 251 13.23 19.11 14.15
C GLN A 251 13.86 18.12 13.16
N LEU A 252 13.62 16.81 13.33
CA LEU A 252 14.05 15.79 12.38
C LEU A 252 13.40 15.98 11.00
N TYR A 253 12.09 16.21 10.95
CA TYR A 253 11.36 16.52 9.71
C TYR A 253 11.95 17.75 9.02
N LYS A 254 12.20 18.83 9.76
CA LYS A 254 12.77 20.07 9.22
C LYS A 254 14.16 19.82 8.62
N LYS A 255 15.05 19.12 9.35
CA LYS A 255 16.38 18.72 8.84
C LYS A 255 16.26 17.93 7.54
N TYR A 256 15.33 16.97 7.49
CA TYR A 256 15.10 16.14 6.32
C TYR A 256 14.60 16.96 5.12
N GLN A 257 13.58 17.81 5.28
CA GLN A 257 13.05 18.63 4.17
C GLN A 257 14.13 19.53 3.57
N VAL A 258 14.87 20.26 4.41
CA VAL A 258 15.90 21.19 3.95
C VAL A 258 17.03 20.43 3.22
N THR A 259 17.48 19.30 3.76
CA THR A 259 18.66 18.59 3.22
C THR A 259 18.33 17.72 2.00
N VAL A 260 17.16 17.08 1.99
CA VAL A 260 16.78 16.07 0.98
C VAL A 260 15.86 16.63 -0.10
N HIS A 261 15.02 17.62 0.23
CA HIS A 261 14.10 18.26 -0.71
C HIS A 261 14.54 19.67 -1.13
N GLY A 262 15.48 20.30 -0.41
CA GLY A 262 15.93 21.65 -0.72
C GLY A 262 14.91 22.73 -0.33
N ASP A 263 13.93 22.37 0.51
CA ASP A 263 12.91 23.30 1.00
C ASP A 263 13.56 24.42 1.84
N LYS A 264 12.98 25.62 1.80
CA LYS A 264 13.48 26.71 2.63
C LYS A 264 13.16 26.44 4.10
N PRO A 265 14.10 26.67 5.04
CA PRO A 265 13.87 26.43 6.47
C PRO A 265 12.63 27.13 7.04
N ASP A 266 12.28 28.30 6.51
CA ASP A 266 11.13 29.10 6.96
C ASP A 266 9.79 28.56 6.44
N GLU A 267 9.80 27.76 5.38
CA GLU A 267 8.60 27.10 4.83
C GLU A 267 8.29 25.80 5.60
N CYS A 268 9.31 25.17 6.20
CA CYS A 268 9.21 23.96 7.02
C CYS A 268 8.69 24.25 8.45
N THR A 269 7.54 24.89 8.60
CA THR A 269 6.96 25.28 9.90
C THR A 269 6.34 24.10 10.66
N MET A 270 6.25 24.21 12.00
CA MET A 270 5.51 23.26 12.85
C MET A 270 4.06 23.12 12.37
N GLY A 271 3.41 24.22 11.97
CA GLY A 271 2.05 24.19 11.45
C GLY A 271 1.90 23.35 10.18
N CYS A 272 2.86 23.42 9.24
CA CYS A 272 2.90 22.55 8.06
C CYS A 272 3.11 21.09 8.46
N PHE A 273 4.12 20.80 9.29
CA PHE A 273 4.39 19.46 9.81
C PHE A 273 3.14 18.83 10.47
N THR A 274 2.52 19.56 11.40
CA THR A 274 1.32 19.11 12.09
C THR A 274 0.17 18.86 11.12
N ARG A 275 -0.04 19.76 10.16
CA ARG A 275 -1.13 19.66 9.19
C ARG A 275 -0.98 18.41 8.31
N PHE A 276 0.23 18.07 7.87
CA PHE A 276 0.44 16.99 6.90
C PHE A 276 0.75 15.63 7.52
N LEU A 277 1.49 15.60 8.62
CA LEU A 277 2.04 14.36 9.17
C LEU A 277 1.51 13.99 10.55
N VAL A 278 0.83 14.90 11.25
CA VAL A 278 0.31 14.64 12.61
C VAL A 278 -1.21 14.50 12.62
N LYS A 279 -1.92 15.50 12.11
CA LYS A 279 -3.39 15.49 12.09
C LYS A 279 -3.88 14.31 11.24
N SER A 280 -4.87 13.59 11.74
CA SER A 280 -5.48 12.48 11.00
C SER A 280 -7.00 12.57 11.10
N PRO A 281 -7.74 12.24 10.03
CA PRO A 281 -9.18 12.10 10.11
C PRO A 281 -9.58 10.74 10.70
N LEU A 282 -8.63 9.81 10.86
CA LEU A 282 -8.94 8.43 11.19
C LEU A 282 -9.45 8.28 12.63
N VAL A 283 -10.57 7.59 12.75
CA VAL A 283 -11.17 7.17 14.03
C VAL A 283 -11.41 5.66 14.02
N SER A 284 -11.33 5.03 15.19
CA SER A 284 -11.71 3.63 15.34
C SER A 284 -13.18 3.43 14.96
N ASP A 285 -13.50 2.25 14.45
CA ASP A 285 -14.87 1.89 14.08
C ASP A 285 -15.75 1.77 15.35
N ASP A 286 -15.15 1.31 16.45
CA ASP A 286 -15.81 1.22 17.75
C ASP A 286 -15.62 2.53 18.54
N ALA A 287 -16.73 3.17 18.93
CA ALA A 287 -16.73 4.41 19.70
C ALA A 287 -16.16 4.27 21.13
N GLY A 288 -15.73 3.06 21.53
CA GLY A 288 -15.38 2.68 22.90
C GLY A 288 -13.93 2.26 23.13
N ASP A 289 -13.00 2.49 22.20
CA ASP A 289 -11.58 2.19 22.44
C ASP A 289 -10.99 3.11 23.52
N SER A 290 -11.02 2.62 24.76
CA SER A 290 -10.21 3.13 25.85
C SER A 290 -8.73 3.15 25.41
N PRO A 291 -8.01 4.27 25.60
CA PRO A 291 -6.61 4.33 25.26
C PRO A 291 -5.83 3.35 26.17
N ASN A 292 -5.12 2.40 25.57
CA ASN A 292 -3.99 1.66 26.16
C ASN A 292 -4.26 0.58 27.23
N THR A 293 -5.42 -0.08 27.31
CA THR A 293 -5.57 -1.24 28.22
C THR A 293 -5.26 -2.60 27.60
N SER A 294 -5.18 -2.71 26.27
CA SER A 294 -4.77 -3.95 25.58
C SER A 294 -3.33 -3.86 25.07
N SER A 295 -2.58 -4.96 25.17
CA SER A 295 -1.23 -5.12 24.60
C SER A 295 -1.19 -5.04 23.06
N VAL A 296 -2.36 -5.02 22.43
CA VAL A 296 -2.55 -5.00 20.98
C VAL A 296 -2.77 -3.56 20.50
N PRO A 297 -2.03 -3.07 19.49
CA PRO A 297 -2.26 -1.74 18.92
C PRO A 297 -3.68 -1.61 18.36
N SER A 298 -4.38 -0.53 18.71
CA SER A 298 -5.66 -0.19 18.09
C SER A 298 -5.47 0.33 16.65
N MET A 299 -6.57 0.44 15.91
CA MET A 299 -6.55 0.97 14.55
C MET A 299 -6.42 2.51 14.58
N GLY A 300 -5.75 3.08 13.58
CA GLY A 300 -5.57 4.52 13.44
C GLY A 300 -4.16 4.93 13.02
N SER A 301 -3.78 6.17 13.34
CA SER A 301 -2.53 6.79 12.85
C SER A 301 -1.44 6.85 13.90
N TYR A 302 -0.24 6.42 13.51
CA TYR A 302 0.92 6.30 14.39
C TYR A 302 2.17 6.92 13.75
N HIS A 303 3.10 7.34 14.60
CA HIS A 303 4.49 7.55 14.22
C HIS A 303 5.29 6.37 14.75
N GLN A 304 5.87 5.58 13.85
CA GLN A 304 6.85 4.55 14.18
C GLN A 304 8.22 5.22 14.25
N GLN A 305 8.72 5.44 15.46
CA GLN A 305 9.94 6.19 15.75
C GLN A 305 11.12 5.24 15.91
N TYR A 306 12.26 5.57 15.31
CA TYR A 306 13.50 4.80 15.34
C TYR A 306 14.55 5.56 16.14
N TRP A 307 14.81 5.11 17.35
CA TRP A 307 15.72 5.74 18.30
C TRP A 307 17.05 5.00 18.34
N LEU A 308 18.13 5.67 17.95
CA LEU A 308 19.48 5.17 18.14
C LEU A 308 19.89 5.37 19.59
N ASP A 309 20.26 4.27 20.24
CA ASP A 309 20.68 4.18 21.63
C ASP A 309 19.66 4.69 22.66
N GLY A 310 18.38 4.77 22.26
CA GLY A 310 17.30 5.33 23.08
C GLY A 310 17.36 6.85 23.26
N VAL A 311 18.35 7.52 22.64
CA VAL A 311 18.64 8.95 22.84
C VAL A 311 18.37 9.77 21.58
N ARG A 312 18.80 9.30 20.40
CA ARG A 312 18.72 10.08 19.16
C ARG A 312 17.65 9.53 18.23
N LEU A 313 16.63 10.33 17.90
CA LEU A 313 15.63 9.98 16.90
C LEU A 313 16.23 10.10 15.49
N ILE A 314 16.40 8.98 14.79
CA ILE A 314 17.06 8.94 13.47
C ILE A 314 16.09 8.72 12.31
N ALA A 315 14.88 8.23 12.55
CA ALA A 315 13.83 8.12 11.54
C ALA A 315 12.44 8.10 12.17
N VAL A 316 11.44 8.51 11.40
CA VAL A 316 10.03 8.38 11.74
C VAL A 316 9.23 7.95 10.51
N GLY A 317 8.60 6.77 10.61
CA GLY A 317 7.58 6.32 9.67
C GLY A 317 6.20 6.79 10.13
N VAL A 318 5.53 7.62 9.33
CA VAL A 318 4.12 7.94 9.52
C VAL A 318 3.30 6.82 8.90
N ILE A 319 2.56 6.09 9.74
CA ILE A 319 1.85 4.88 9.33
C ILE A 319 0.39 4.92 9.78
N ASP A 320 -0.47 4.23 9.03
CA ASP A 320 -1.83 3.92 9.42
C ASP A 320 -2.01 2.42 9.61
N ILE A 321 -2.57 2.01 10.74
CA ILE A 321 -3.02 0.63 10.96
C ILE A 321 -4.52 0.60 10.63
N LEU A 322 -4.87 -0.17 9.60
CA LEU A 322 -6.22 -0.30 9.05
C LEU A 322 -6.68 -1.76 9.11
N PRO A 323 -7.99 -2.06 8.98
CA PRO A 323 -8.54 -3.41 9.15
C PRO A 323 -7.85 -4.50 8.32
N ARG A 324 -7.28 -4.16 7.16
CA ARG A 324 -6.60 -5.15 6.28
C ARG A 324 -5.10 -4.93 6.10
N CYS A 325 -4.59 -3.77 6.48
CA CYS A 325 -3.20 -3.45 6.20
C CYS A 325 -2.57 -2.42 7.14
N LEU A 326 -1.25 -2.47 7.21
CA LEU A 326 -0.45 -1.31 7.59
C LEU A 326 -0.14 -0.51 6.33
N SER A 327 -0.47 0.77 6.34
CA SER A 327 -0.17 1.71 5.25
C SER A 327 0.95 2.66 5.64
N SER A 328 2.07 2.59 4.92
CA SER A 328 3.17 3.55 5.01
C SER A 328 2.78 4.84 4.28
N VAL A 329 2.60 5.92 5.05
CA VAL A 329 2.13 7.23 4.54
C VAL A 329 3.31 8.09 4.13
N TYR A 330 4.29 8.24 5.03
CA TYR A 330 5.45 9.09 4.81
C TYR A 330 6.63 8.64 5.68
N LEU A 331 7.86 8.91 5.23
CA LEU A 331 9.07 8.64 5.99
C LEU A 331 9.99 9.86 5.90
N TYR A 332 10.48 10.31 7.05
CA TYR A 332 11.57 11.28 7.16
C TYR A 332 12.61 10.74 8.14
N TYR A 333 13.86 11.09 7.90
CA TYR A 333 14.99 10.53 8.63
C TYR A 333 16.15 11.51 8.69
N ASP A 334 17.11 11.23 9.56
CA ASP A 334 18.30 12.04 9.70
C ASP A 334 19.26 11.74 8.54
N PRO A 335 19.55 12.71 7.65
CA PRO A 335 20.43 12.50 6.50
C PRO A 335 21.83 11.99 6.86
N ASP A 336 22.31 12.25 8.08
CA ASP A 336 23.61 11.76 8.57
C ASP A 336 23.65 10.22 8.68
N TYR A 337 22.47 9.59 8.75
CA TYR A 337 22.29 8.14 8.78
C TYR A 337 21.82 7.55 7.45
N SER A 338 21.89 8.32 6.35
CA SER A 338 21.50 7.89 5.00
C SER A 338 22.22 6.63 4.51
N PHE A 339 23.43 6.36 4.99
CA PHE A 339 24.20 5.15 4.71
C PHE A 339 23.50 3.86 5.17
N LEU A 340 22.57 3.95 6.14
CA LEU A 340 21.72 2.84 6.58
C LEU A 340 20.52 2.60 5.66
N HIS A 341 20.35 3.40 4.60
CA HIS A 341 19.26 3.31 3.63
C HIS A 341 17.89 3.20 4.31
N LEU A 342 17.61 4.18 5.18
CA LEU A 342 16.48 4.16 6.11
C LEU A 342 15.11 3.98 5.42
N GLY A 343 14.97 4.39 4.16
CA GLY A 343 13.77 4.12 3.34
C GLY A 343 13.45 2.64 3.12
N THR A 344 14.46 1.83 2.77
CA THR A 344 14.27 0.38 2.58
C THR A 344 14.28 -0.34 3.92
N TYR A 345 15.10 0.12 4.86
CA TYR A 345 15.18 -0.47 6.20
C TYR A 345 13.87 -0.31 6.97
N SER A 346 13.24 0.88 6.97
CA SER A 346 11.96 1.10 7.64
C SER A 346 10.86 0.23 7.05
N ALA A 347 10.80 0.09 5.72
CA ALA A 347 9.85 -0.79 5.06
C ALA A 347 10.03 -2.27 5.44
N LEU A 348 11.27 -2.73 5.64
CA LEU A 348 11.55 -4.08 6.15
C LEU A 348 11.14 -4.23 7.62
N ARG A 349 11.29 -3.20 8.45
CA ARG A 349 10.84 -3.22 9.85
C ARG A 349 9.30 -3.18 9.95
N GLU A 350 8.64 -2.36 9.14
CA GLU A 350 7.18 -2.32 9.01
C GLU A 350 6.64 -3.68 8.53
N LEU A 351 7.28 -4.34 7.56
CA LEU A 351 6.92 -5.70 7.15
C LEU A 351 7.09 -6.72 8.28
N GLY A 352 8.18 -6.62 9.05
CA GLY A 352 8.40 -7.46 10.22
C GLY A 352 7.29 -7.28 11.25
N PHE A 353 6.90 -6.03 11.52
CA PHE A 353 5.81 -5.67 12.42
C PHE A 353 4.45 -6.19 11.94
N VAL A 354 4.12 -6.04 10.65
CA VAL A 354 2.89 -6.61 10.08
C VAL A 354 2.84 -8.13 10.27
N ARG A 355 3.95 -8.83 10.02
CA ARG A 355 4.01 -10.29 10.16
C ARG A 355 3.89 -10.74 11.61
N ASP A 356 4.43 -9.97 12.54
CA ASP A 356 4.26 -10.20 13.98
C ASP A 356 2.79 -10.09 14.38
N LEU A 357 2.11 -9.02 13.98
CA LEU A 357 0.66 -8.85 14.22
C LEU A 357 -0.17 -9.99 13.62
N ILE A 358 0.13 -10.41 12.39
CA ILE A 358 -0.58 -11.53 11.73
C ILE A 358 -0.37 -12.84 12.50
N ARG A 359 0.85 -13.14 12.95
CA ARG A 359 1.14 -14.40 13.64
C ARG A 359 0.59 -14.44 15.06
N THR A 360 0.59 -13.30 15.75
CA THR A 360 0.18 -13.20 17.14
C THR A 360 -1.34 -13.01 17.28
N HIS A 361 -1.96 -12.31 16.32
CA HIS A 361 -3.37 -11.87 16.42
C HIS A 361 -4.22 -12.15 15.18
N GLY A 362 -3.65 -12.66 14.09
CA GLY A 362 -4.40 -12.98 12.87
C GLY A 362 -5.30 -14.21 13.03
N LEU A 363 -6.07 -14.50 11.99
CA LEU A 363 -7.07 -15.58 11.97
C LEU A 363 -6.56 -16.95 12.41
N THR A 364 -5.32 -17.31 12.06
CA THR A 364 -4.71 -18.61 12.38
C THR A 364 -3.77 -18.56 13.60
N SER A 365 -3.80 -17.47 14.37
CA SER A 365 -2.98 -17.32 15.58
C SER A 365 -3.58 -18.09 16.76
N VAL A 366 -2.78 -18.28 17.81
CA VAL A 366 -3.24 -18.88 19.08
C VAL A 366 -4.25 -17.99 19.79
N THR A 367 -4.12 -16.66 19.62
CA THR A 367 -4.98 -15.64 20.25
C THR A 367 -5.51 -14.66 19.20
N PRO A 368 -6.45 -15.09 18.33
CA PRO A 368 -7.00 -14.22 17.28
C PRO A 368 -7.67 -13.00 17.90
N HIS A 369 -7.37 -11.82 17.35
CA HIS A 369 -8.01 -10.58 17.74
C HIS A 369 -8.92 -10.10 16.61
N PRO A 370 -10.19 -9.72 16.85
CA PRO A 370 -11.14 -9.32 15.81
C PRO A 370 -10.59 -8.28 14.83
N LEU A 371 -9.84 -7.30 15.35
CA LEU A 371 -9.20 -6.25 14.55
C LEU A 371 -8.21 -6.77 13.49
N TYR A 372 -7.56 -7.91 13.72
CA TYR A 372 -6.48 -8.42 12.88
C TYR A 372 -6.84 -9.67 12.07
N VAL A 373 -8.09 -10.15 12.15
CA VAL A 373 -8.57 -11.34 11.44
C VAL A 373 -8.36 -11.23 9.92
N HIS A 374 -8.54 -10.03 9.35
CA HIS A 374 -8.40 -9.76 7.92
C HIS A 374 -7.12 -9.01 7.54
N PHE A 375 -6.18 -8.86 8.48
CA PHE A 375 -4.93 -8.14 8.28
C PHE A 375 -3.96 -9.01 7.47
N ASP A 376 -3.68 -8.63 6.22
CA ASP A 376 -2.95 -9.51 5.29
C ASP A 376 -1.86 -8.80 4.47
N SER A 377 -1.82 -7.46 4.50
CA SER A 377 -1.05 -6.68 3.54
C SER A 377 -0.25 -5.54 4.16
N TYR A 378 0.85 -5.19 3.50
CA TYR A 378 1.62 -3.98 3.75
C TYR A 378 1.53 -3.04 2.55
N TYR A 379 0.95 -1.86 2.73
CA TYR A 379 0.72 -0.87 1.69
C TYR A 379 1.88 0.12 1.67
N MET A 380 2.60 0.16 0.55
CA MET A 380 3.83 0.96 0.44
C MET A 380 3.57 2.33 -0.21
N GLY A 381 2.33 2.81 -0.18
CA GLY A 381 1.92 4.04 -0.86
C GLY A 381 1.81 3.85 -2.38
N TYR A 382 2.43 4.75 -3.15
CA TYR A 382 2.43 4.69 -4.62
C TYR A 382 3.72 4.09 -5.18
N TYR A 383 3.57 3.43 -6.32
CA TYR A 383 4.60 3.03 -7.26
C TYR A 383 4.53 3.95 -8.48
N ILE A 384 5.65 4.58 -8.82
CA ILE A 384 5.79 5.44 -9.99
C ILE A 384 6.97 4.89 -10.79
N ARG A 385 6.71 4.40 -12.01
CA ARG A 385 7.70 3.69 -12.84
C ARG A 385 8.94 4.53 -13.16
N SER A 386 8.72 5.82 -13.42
CA SER A 386 9.74 6.81 -13.80
C SER A 386 10.52 7.39 -12.63
N CYS A 387 10.12 7.14 -11.37
CA CYS A 387 10.72 7.76 -10.20
C CYS A 387 11.55 6.75 -9.40
N PRO A 388 12.90 6.88 -9.34
CA PRO A 388 13.75 5.97 -8.58
C PRO A 388 13.37 5.84 -7.09
N LYS A 389 12.96 6.95 -6.46
CA LYS A 389 12.49 6.98 -5.05
C LYS A 389 11.21 6.17 -4.81
N MET A 390 10.46 5.83 -5.86
CA MET A 390 9.16 5.16 -5.75
C MET A 390 9.14 3.81 -6.47
N SER A 391 10.08 3.55 -7.39
CA SER A 391 10.14 2.32 -8.18
C SER A 391 10.75 1.14 -7.42
N TYR A 392 11.58 1.39 -6.39
CA TYR A 392 12.21 0.35 -5.58
C TYR A 392 11.20 -0.58 -4.89
N LYS A 393 9.98 -0.09 -4.64
CA LYS A 393 8.89 -0.84 -3.96
C LYS A 393 8.49 -2.10 -4.72
N ALA A 394 8.68 -2.15 -6.04
CA ALA A 394 8.47 -3.34 -6.85
C ALA A 394 9.43 -4.50 -6.50
N GLN A 395 10.52 -4.24 -5.77
CA GLN A 395 11.49 -5.26 -5.35
C GLN A 395 11.04 -6.06 -4.12
N PHE A 396 9.96 -5.63 -3.45
CA PHE A 396 9.35 -6.37 -2.36
C PHE A 396 8.43 -7.43 -2.96
N HIS A 397 8.67 -8.71 -2.69
CA HIS A 397 7.97 -9.81 -3.37
C HIS A 397 7.42 -10.83 -2.37
N PRO A 398 6.16 -11.31 -2.57
CA PRO A 398 5.23 -10.93 -3.63
C PRO A 398 4.58 -9.56 -3.39
N SER A 399 4.46 -8.77 -4.46
CA SER A 399 3.78 -7.47 -4.48
C SER A 399 2.85 -7.35 -5.67
N TYR A 400 1.87 -6.47 -5.52
CA TYR A 400 0.75 -6.28 -6.43
C TYR A 400 0.52 -4.79 -6.67
N LEU A 401 0.17 -4.43 -7.89
CA LEU A 401 -0.39 -3.11 -8.20
C LEU A 401 -1.90 -3.23 -8.33
N ALA A 402 -2.63 -2.26 -7.78
CA ALA A 402 -4.05 -2.12 -8.06
C ALA A 402 -4.22 -1.61 -9.50
N CYS A 403 -5.07 -2.26 -10.29
CA CYS A 403 -5.47 -1.74 -11.58
C CYS A 403 -6.09 -0.34 -11.40
N PRO A 404 -5.66 0.69 -12.16
CA PRO A 404 -6.16 2.06 -11.97
C PRO A 404 -7.65 2.23 -12.28
N GLU A 405 -8.26 1.27 -13.00
CA GLU A 405 -9.64 1.35 -13.47
C GLU A 405 -10.58 0.41 -12.71
N THR A 406 -10.13 -0.81 -12.40
CA THR A 406 -10.96 -1.85 -11.76
C THR A 406 -10.58 -2.13 -10.31
N TYR A 407 -9.43 -1.62 -9.85
CA TYR A 407 -8.87 -1.85 -8.51
C TYR A 407 -8.56 -3.31 -8.18
N ILE A 408 -8.59 -4.20 -9.18
CA ILE A 408 -8.13 -5.58 -9.06
C ILE A 408 -6.61 -5.58 -8.83
N TRP A 409 -6.17 -6.35 -7.84
CA TRP A 409 -4.75 -6.52 -7.52
C TRP A 409 -4.08 -7.49 -8.50
N VAL A 410 -3.12 -6.98 -9.27
CA VAL A 410 -2.39 -7.75 -10.28
C VAL A 410 -0.92 -7.86 -9.87
N PRO A 411 -0.27 -9.04 -10.00
CA PRO A 411 1.14 -9.19 -9.64
C PRO A 411 2.03 -8.16 -10.33
N VAL A 412 2.92 -7.51 -9.58
CA VAL A 412 3.79 -6.43 -10.08
C VAL A 412 4.53 -6.84 -11.37
N LYS A 413 5.02 -8.08 -11.45
CA LYS A 413 5.73 -8.58 -12.64
C LYS A 413 4.89 -8.45 -13.92
N SER A 414 3.60 -8.80 -13.86
CA SER A 414 2.69 -8.69 -14.99
C SER A 414 2.36 -7.23 -15.31
N CYS A 415 2.24 -6.39 -14.28
CA CYS A 415 2.02 -4.95 -14.47
C CYS A 415 3.20 -4.26 -15.15
N LEU A 416 4.44 -4.61 -14.77
CA LEU A 416 5.64 -4.05 -15.38
C LEU A 416 5.72 -4.38 -16.87
N GLN A 417 5.41 -5.62 -17.25
CA GLN A 417 5.34 -6.02 -18.66
C GLN A 417 4.32 -5.17 -19.44
N ARG A 418 3.14 -4.92 -18.85
CA ARG A 418 2.12 -4.07 -19.47
C ARG A 418 2.54 -2.59 -19.57
N LEU A 419 3.26 -2.08 -18.57
CA LEU A 419 3.81 -0.72 -18.60
C LEU A 419 4.90 -0.56 -19.66
N ASP A 420 5.79 -1.55 -19.77
CA ASP A 420 6.90 -1.52 -20.74
C ASP A 420 6.35 -1.61 -22.19
N SER A 421 5.19 -2.26 -22.40
CA SER A 421 4.50 -2.31 -23.70
C SER A 421 3.53 -1.14 -23.95
N ALA A 422 3.27 -0.28 -22.96
CA ALA A 422 2.31 0.80 -23.10
C ALA A 422 2.86 1.93 -24.00
N PRO A 423 2.04 2.57 -24.85
CA PRO A 423 2.47 3.71 -25.66
C PRO A 423 3.08 4.81 -24.79
N GLY A 424 4.35 5.13 -25.05
CA GLY A 424 5.11 6.12 -24.28
C GLY A 424 5.41 5.74 -22.82
N GLY A 425 5.12 4.50 -22.39
CA GLY A 425 5.40 4.01 -21.04
C GLY A 425 4.67 4.76 -19.91
N LYS A 426 3.65 5.56 -20.24
CA LYS A 426 2.99 6.47 -19.29
C LYS A 426 1.94 5.73 -18.46
N TYR A 427 0.88 5.26 -19.12
CA TYR A 427 -0.30 4.69 -18.46
C TYR A 427 -0.62 3.30 -19.01
N ALA A 428 -0.84 2.34 -18.11
CA ALA A 428 -1.37 1.03 -18.44
C ALA A 428 -2.53 0.63 -17.51
N ARG A 429 -3.54 -0.01 -18.10
CA ARG A 429 -4.55 -0.81 -17.40
C ARG A 429 -3.95 -2.20 -17.12
N PHE A 430 -4.19 -2.74 -15.91
CA PHE A 430 -3.58 -4.01 -15.50
C PHE A 430 -4.52 -5.20 -15.52
N SER A 431 -5.82 -4.99 -15.35
CA SER A 431 -6.82 -6.06 -15.48
C SER A 431 -7.15 -6.32 -16.94
N ASP A 432 -7.86 -7.42 -17.18
CA ASP A 432 -8.39 -7.75 -18.49
C ASP A 432 -9.43 -6.71 -18.94
N GLU A 433 -9.66 -6.60 -20.26
CA GLU A 433 -10.55 -5.58 -20.83
C GLU A 433 -12.00 -5.77 -20.39
N SER A 434 -12.46 -7.02 -20.26
CA SER A 434 -13.80 -7.36 -19.79
C SER A 434 -14.03 -7.11 -18.29
N ALA A 435 -12.97 -6.92 -17.50
CA ALA A 435 -13.11 -6.70 -16.07
C ALA A 435 -13.73 -5.31 -15.79
N THR A 436 -14.65 -5.25 -14.84
CA THR A 436 -15.23 -3.98 -14.37
C THR A 436 -14.90 -3.76 -12.90
N ASP A 437 -14.99 -2.51 -12.45
CA ASP A 437 -14.95 -2.24 -11.02
C ASP A 437 -16.24 -2.76 -10.39
N VAL A 438 -16.12 -3.85 -9.63
CA VAL A 438 -17.27 -4.51 -9.00
C VAL A 438 -18.01 -3.60 -8.03
N HIS A 439 -17.36 -2.57 -7.49
CA HIS A 439 -17.98 -1.59 -6.59
C HIS A 439 -18.29 -0.26 -7.30
N ALA A 440 -18.18 -0.20 -8.63
CA ALA A 440 -18.68 0.95 -9.37
C ALA A 440 -20.17 1.12 -9.12
N ILE A 441 -20.62 2.37 -9.25
CA ILE A 441 -22.04 2.66 -9.44
C ILE A 441 -22.36 2.15 -10.85
N SER A 442 -23.09 1.04 -10.97
CA SER A 442 -23.51 0.47 -12.26
C SER A 442 -24.44 1.43 -13.02
N GLU A 443 -24.39 1.37 -14.36
CA GLU A 443 -25.19 2.00 -15.45
C GLU A 443 -26.30 3.04 -15.16
N PRO A 444 -26.51 3.97 -16.10
CA PRO A 444 -26.65 5.40 -15.87
C PRO A 444 -27.81 5.68 -14.92
N LEU A 445 -27.52 5.80 -13.63
CA LEU A 445 -28.41 6.58 -12.78
C LEU A 445 -28.56 7.92 -13.48
N ASP A 446 -29.80 8.24 -13.87
CA ASP A 446 -30.12 9.55 -14.37
C ASP A 446 -29.47 10.58 -13.44
N PRO A 447 -28.84 11.64 -13.95
CA PRO A 447 -28.12 12.57 -13.08
C PRO A 447 -28.98 13.11 -11.94
N VAL A 448 -30.31 13.17 -12.07
CA VAL A 448 -31.22 13.51 -10.96
C VAL A 448 -31.28 12.40 -9.91
N ASP A 449 -31.38 11.14 -10.30
CA ASP A 449 -31.40 10.01 -9.36
C ASP A 449 -30.08 9.83 -8.63
N LEU A 450 -28.95 10.07 -9.32
CA LEU A 450 -27.64 10.10 -8.68
C LEU A 450 -27.57 11.25 -7.66
N ASP A 451 -28.04 12.45 -8.03
CA ASP A 451 -28.04 13.61 -7.16
C ASP A 451 -28.92 13.40 -5.91
N ARG A 452 -30.02 12.67 -6.03
CA ARG A 452 -30.89 12.31 -4.89
C ARG A 452 -30.24 11.34 -3.92
N LYS A 453 -29.32 10.49 -4.40
CA LYS A 453 -28.63 9.49 -3.58
C LYS A 453 -27.35 9.99 -2.93
N ILE A 454 -26.72 11.03 -3.49
CA ILE A 454 -25.51 11.63 -2.91
C ILE A 454 -25.92 12.52 -1.73
N VAL A 455 -25.49 12.17 -0.51
CA VAL A 455 -25.74 12.95 0.70
C VAL A 455 -24.53 13.81 1.05
N CYS A 456 -24.78 15.11 1.18
CA CYS A 456 -23.82 16.14 1.55
C CYS A 456 -24.16 16.72 2.92
N ARG A 457 -23.18 17.28 3.64
CA ARG A 457 -23.44 18.00 4.90
C ARG A 457 -23.00 19.44 4.82
N ILE A 458 -23.94 20.34 5.11
CA ILE A 458 -23.70 21.78 5.12
C ILE A 458 -23.60 22.25 6.56
N SER A 459 -22.55 23.02 6.87
CA SER A 459 -22.49 23.81 8.10
C SER A 459 -23.26 25.11 7.89
N SER A 460 -24.27 25.37 8.73
CA SER A 460 -25.12 26.57 8.63
C SER A 460 -25.50 27.10 10.00
N ASN A 461 -25.41 28.42 10.22
CA ASN A 461 -25.98 29.07 11.40
C ASN A 461 -27.51 29.18 11.28
N ASP A 462 -28.23 29.15 12.41
CA ASP A 462 -29.71 29.09 12.47
C ASP A 462 -30.46 30.15 11.65
N ARG A 463 -29.93 31.37 11.54
CA ARG A 463 -30.54 32.44 10.71
C ARG A 463 -30.61 32.05 9.23
N ARG A 464 -29.59 31.37 8.71
CA ARG A 464 -29.51 30.95 7.30
C ARG A 464 -30.38 29.72 7.05
N ARG A 465 -30.49 28.82 8.04
CA ARG A 465 -31.36 27.63 8.00
C ARG A 465 -32.82 27.97 7.81
N ARG A 466 -33.33 28.97 8.56
CA ARG A 466 -34.70 29.46 8.41
C ARG A 466 -34.94 30.10 7.03
N ARG A 467 -33.95 30.82 6.49
CA ARG A 467 -34.04 31.49 5.19
C ARG A 467 -34.03 30.51 4.01
N GLU A 468 -33.20 29.46 4.09
CA GLU A 468 -33.01 28.47 3.02
C GLU A 468 -33.89 27.21 3.20
N ARG A 469 -34.79 27.20 4.20
CA ARG A 469 -35.68 26.06 4.55
C ARG A 469 -34.90 24.74 4.73
N LEU A 470 -33.76 24.81 5.41
CA LEU A 470 -32.95 23.62 5.70
C LEU A 470 -33.65 22.73 6.77
N PRO A 471 -33.50 21.39 6.70
CA PRO A 471 -33.99 20.48 7.72
C PRO A 471 -33.47 20.81 9.15
N PRO A 472 -34.21 20.45 10.22
CA PRO A 472 -33.76 20.63 11.61
C PRO A 472 -32.48 19.82 11.88
N GLU A 473 -31.65 20.26 12.84
CA GLU A 473 -30.39 19.56 13.13
C GLU A 473 -30.71 18.38 14.03
N PRO A 474 -30.15 17.19 13.77
CA PRO A 474 -30.29 16.08 14.70
C PRO A 474 -29.68 16.47 16.05
N GLU A 475 -30.39 16.19 17.15
CA GLU A 475 -29.96 16.48 18.52
C GLU A 475 -28.57 15.88 18.84
N ASP A 476 -28.27 14.69 18.30
CA ASP A 476 -27.01 13.96 18.51
C ASP A 476 -25.84 14.42 17.61
N ASP A 477 -26.09 15.32 16.64
CA ASP A 477 -25.20 15.51 15.48
C ASP A 477 -24.93 16.99 15.13
N LYS A 478 -25.09 17.92 16.09
CA LYS A 478 -24.85 19.38 15.94
C LYS A 478 -23.44 19.75 15.43
N ARG A 479 -22.47 18.82 15.48
CA ARG A 479 -21.08 19.04 15.00
C ARG A 479 -20.88 18.77 13.50
N PHE A 480 -21.84 18.15 12.82
CA PHE A 480 -21.68 17.60 11.48
C PHE A 480 -22.46 18.33 10.40
N GLY A 481 -23.35 19.25 10.78
CA GLY A 481 -24.16 20.04 9.86
C GLY A 481 -25.36 19.25 9.34
N VAL A 482 -26.22 19.92 8.58
CA VAL A 482 -27.48 19.36 8.09
C VAL A 482 -27.22 18.41 6.92
N PRO A 483 -27.66 17.14 6.97
CA PRO A 483 -27.62 16.26 5.81
C PRO A 483 -28.62 16.76 4.76
N VAL A 484 -28.15 16.92 3.53
CA VAL A 484 -28.94 17.33 2.37
C VAL A 484 -28.51 16.52 1.16
N THR A 485 -29.41 16.27 0.22
CA THR A 485 -29.04 15.60 -1.03
C THR A 485 -28.30 16.56 -1.96
N LEU A 486 -27.50 16.04 -2.89
CA LEU A 486 -26.92 16.83 -3.96
C LEU A 486 -28.02 17.46 -4.84
N ASP A 487 -29.16 16.79 -4.98
CA ASP A 487 -30.36 17.31 -5.67
C ASP A 487 -30.91 18.58 -4.99
N PHE A 488 -30.97 18.58 -3.65
CA PHE A 488 -31.31 19.78 -2.88
C PHE A 488 -30.28 20.89 -3.10
N LEU A 489 -28.99 20.53 -3.08
CA LEU A 489 -27.88 21.46 -3.29
C LEU A 489 -27.79 22.03 -4.71
N ARG A 490 -28.42 21.40 -5.70
CA ARG A 490 -28.41 21.85 -7.11
C ARG A 490 -28.85 23.31 -7.25
N ARG A 491 -29.69 23.82 -6.35
CA ARG A 491 -30.15 25.22 -6.33
C ARG A 491 -29.12 26.21 -5.75
N HIS A 492 -28.03 25.70 -5.18
CA HIS A 492 -27.04 26.45 -4.43
C HIS A 492 -25.60 26.27 -4.96
N ILE A 493 -25.36 25.31 -5.85
CA ILE A 493 -24.05 25.04 -6.46
C ILE A 493 -24.10 25.28 -7.98
N THR A 494 -22.97 25.70 -8.54
CA THR A 494 -22.78 25.85 -9.99
C THR A 494 -22.90 24.50 -10.72
N PRO A 495 -23.30 24.46 -12.00
CA PRO A 495 -23.28 23.25 -12.83
C PRO A 495 -21.94 22.50 -12.83
N GLU A 496 -20.81 23.22 -12.84
CA GLU A 496 -19.46 22.66 -12.82
C GLU A 496 -19.19 21.94 -11.49
N GLY A 497 -19.53 22.60 -10.38
CA GLY A 497 -19.49 22.01 -9.03
C GLY A 497 -20.32 20.72 -8.94
N LEU A 498 -21.53 20.73 -9.47
CA LEU A 498 -22.41 19.56 -9.52
C LEU A 498 -21.74 18.38 -10.27
N GLN A 499 -21.10 18.66 -11.40
CA GLN A 499 -20.39 17.65 -12.17
C GLN A 499 -19.19 17.06 -11.40
N ILE A 500 -18.43 17.90 -10.68
CA ILE A 500 -17.33 17.44 -9.83
C ILE A 500 -17.83 16.45 -8.77
N PHE A 501 -18.96 16.74 -8.11
CA PHE A 501 -19.51 15.83 -7.09
C PHE A 501 -19.94 14.48 -7.68
N ARG A 502 -20.54 14.48 -8.87
CA ARG A 502 -20.91 13.25 -9.57
C ARG A 502 -19.67 12.42 -9.93
N GLU A 503 -18.62 13.05 -10.45
CA GLU A 503 -17.36 12.38 -10.75
C GLU A 503 -16.71 11.81 -9.48
N TRP A 504 -16.77 12.53 -8.36
CA TRP A 504 -16.29 12.02 -7.08
C TRP A 504 -17.11 10.83 -6.58
N ALA A 505 -18.43 10.89 -6.68
CA ALA A 505 -19.30 9.77 -6.32
C ALA A 505 -18.99 8.53 -7.15
N LYS A 506 -18.74 8.68 -8.47
CA LYS A 506 -18.29 7.57 -9.34
C LYS A 506 -16.96 6.97 -8.86
N LEU A 507 -15.98 7.80 -8.46
CA LEU A 507 -14.70 7.34 -7.93
C LEU A 507 -14.84 6.61 -6.58
N LEU A 508 -15.75 7.10 -5.72
CA LEU A 508 -16.12 6.48 -4.45
C LEU A 508 -16.95 5.20 -4.62
N GLY A 509 -17.54 4.97 -5.79
CA GLY A 509 -18.33 3.77 -6.06
C GLY A 509 -19.59 3.68 -5.19
N ARG A 510 -20.08 2.46 -4.95
CA ARG A 510 -21.30 2.21 -4.17
C ARG A 510 -21.29 2.82 -2.77
N ARG A 511 -20.10 2.99 -2.15
CA ARG A 511 -19.96 3.64 -0.84
C ARG A 511 -20.45 5.09 -0.82
N ALA A 512 -20.49 5.78 -1.96
CA ALA A 512 -21.09 7.11 -2.05
C ALA A 512 -22.62 7.09 -1.87
N LEU A 513 -23.27 5.98 -2.22
CA LEU A 513 -24.71 5.80 -2.14
C LEU A 513 -25.16 5.33 -0.75
N ASP A 514 -24.27 4.66 0.00
CA ASP A 514 -24.57 4.09 1.31
C ASP A 514 -24.55 5.13 2.45
N GLY A 515 -24.38 6.43 2.15
CA GLY A 515 -24.33 7.51 3.14
C GLY A 515 -23.05 7.56 4.01
N ASN A 516 -22.10 6.64 3.76
CA ASN A 516 -20.84 6.52 4.49
C ASN A 516 -19.82 7.62 4.16
N PHE A 517 -19.93 8.25 2.99
CA PHE A 517 -19.06 9.37 2.59
C PHE A 517 -19.83 10.68 2.57
N GLN A 518 -19.62 11.49 3.61
CA GLN A 518 -20.28 12.78 3.78
C GLN A 518 -19.35 13.90 3.33
N ILE A 519 -19.75 14.65 2.30
CA ILE A 519 -18.97 15.77 1.80
C ILE A 519 -19.32 17.03 2.59
N LYS A 520 -18.33 17.59 3.30
CA LYS A 520 -18.50 18.84 4.06
C LYS A 520 -18.33 20.04 3.15
N PHE A 521 -19.39 20.84 3.04
CA PHE A 521 -19.36 22.14 2.39
C PHE A 521 -18.88 23.21 3.37
N LYS A 522 -17.91 24.03 2.96
CA LYS A 522 -17.73 25.34 3.59
C LYS A 522 -18.86 26.26 3.12
N PRO A 523 -19.42 27.11 3.99
CA PRO A 523 -20.54 27.96 3.61
C PRO A 523 -20.15 28.85 2.43
N PHE A 524 -21.05 28.90 1.44
CA PHE A 524 -20.96 29.75 0.27
C PHE A 524 -20.65 31.20 0.68
N GLN A 525 -19.51 31.72 0.23
CA GLN A 525 -19.41 33.16 -0.01
C GLN A 525 -20.22 33.42 -1.27
N VAL A 526 -21.47 33.85 -1.09
CA VAL A 526 -22.24 34.43 -2.19
C VAL A 526 -21.54 35.75 -2.51
N VAL A 527 -20.58 35.73 -3.43
CA VAL A 527 -20.14 36.95 -4.09
C VAL A 527 -21.33 37.38 -4.93
N LYS A 528 -22.07 38.38 -4.48
CA LYS A 528 -23.02 39.09 -5.35
C LYS A 528 -22.15 39.65 -6.49
N ASN A 529 -22.21 39.00 -7.65
CA ASN A 529 -21.55 39.36 -8.91
C ASN A 529 -20.06 38.98 -9.04
N GLY A 530 -19.72 37.70 -8.87
CA GLY A 530 -18.42 37.15 -9.29
C GLY A 530 -18.36 35.62 -9.24
N PRO A 531 -17.47 34.96 -10.00
CA PRO A 531 -17.33 33.51 -9.96
C PRO A 531 -16.95 33.06 -8.55
N THR A 532 -17.73 32.13 -8.00
CA THR A 532 -17.50 31.55 -6.68
C THR A 532 -16.36 30.54 -6.78
N ILE A 533 -15.23 30.82 -6.13
CA ILE A 533 -14.08 29.90 -6.06
C ILE A 533 -14.31 28.91 -4.91
N PHE A 534 -14.12 27.62 -5.19
CA PHE A 534 -14.37 26.48 -4.29
C PHE A 534 -13.41 26.35 -3.10
#